data_AF-A0A259C694-F1
#
_entry.id   AF-A0A259C694-F1
#
_cell.length_a   1.000
_cell.length_b   1.000
_cell.length_c   1.000
_cell.angle_alpha   90.00
_cell.angle_beta   90.00
_cell.angle_gamma   90.00
#
_symmetry.space_group_name_H-M   'P 1'
#
loop_
_entity.id
_entity.type
_entity.pdbx_description
1 polymer ?
#
loop_
_entity_poly.entity_id
_entity_poly.type
_entity_poly.pdbx_seq_one_letter_code
_entity_poly.pdbx_strand_id
1 'polypeptide(L)'
;ITRPRSETLRVSVNGAETGDFTIEPRGVIAFTVAPPAGSIITAGFLFDVPVRFAQDSIDISGAEFAAGEAPSVPLVELREDA
;
A
#
# COMPACT_ATOMS: atom_id res chain seq x y z
N ILE A 1 5.70 -2.39 -4.31
CA ILE A 1 4.72 -1.67 -3.46
C ILE A 1 5.52 -0.96 -2.39
N THR A 2 5.45 0.37 -2.33
CA THR A 2 6.36 1.20 -1.52
C THR A 2 5.76 1.67 -0.21
N ARG A 3 4.44 1.53 -0.04
CA ARG A 3 3.73 1.90 1.20
C ARG A 3 2.86 0.74 1.71
N PRO A 4 3.45 -0.39 2.10
CA PRO A 4 2.69 -1.43 2.78
C PRO A 4 2.28 -0.93 4.17
N ARG A 5 1.10 -1.36 4.61
CA ARG A 5 0.66 -1.20 6.00
C ARG A 5 1.28 -2.31 6.83
N SER A 6 2.37 -1.97 7.51
CA SER A 6 3.22 -2.91 8.24
C SER A 6 2.46 -3.84 9.18
N GLU A 7 1.42 -3.34 9.83
CA GLU A 7 0.58 -4.07 10.78
C GLU A 7 -0.28 -5.16 10.12
N THR A 8 -0.46 -5.10 8.80
CA THR A 8 -1.25 -6.08 8.03
C THR A 8 -0.38 -7.13 7.34
N LEU A 9 0.94 -6.99 7.42
CA LEU A 9 1.87 -7.84 6.70
C LEU A 9 1.93 -9.24 7.31
N ARG A 10 1.69 -10.24 6.46
CA ARG A 10 1.92 -11.66 6.73
C ARG A 10 2.90 -12.20 5.71
N VAL A 11 3.96 -12.85 6.17
CA VAL A 11 4.98 -13.45 5.32
C VAL A 11 5.00 -14.95 5.58
N SER A 12 5.10 -15.75 4.51
CA SER A 12 5.26 -17.19 4.63
C SER A 12 6.44 -17.68 3.81
N VAL A 13 7.12 -18.70 4.34
CA VAL A 13 8.21 -19.41 3.67
C VAL A 13 7.76 -20.86 3.48
N ASN A 14 7.68 -21.33 2.24
CA ASN A 14 7.16 -22.65 1.88
C ASN A 14 5.76 -22.93 2.47
N GLY A 15 4.91 -21.90 2.53
CA GLY A 15 3.55 -21.99 3.05
C GLY A 15 3.41 -21.92 4.58
N ALA A 16 4.52 -21.85 5.33
CA ALA A 16 4.49 -21.63 6.78
C ALA A 16 4.68 -20.14 7.10
N GLU A 17 3.74 -19.55 7.85
CA GLU A 17 3.83 -18.15 8.28
C GLU A 17 4.97 -17.95 9.29
N THR A 18 5.70 -16.84 9.16
CA THR A 18 6.83 -16.48 10.03
C THR A 18 6.77 -15.00 10.41
N GLY A 19 7.30 -14.66 11.58
CA GLY A 19 7.57 -13.28 12.02
C GLY A 19 9.06 -12.94 12.06
N ASP A 20 9.93 -13.82 11.55
CA ASP A 20 11.40 -13.69 11.64
C ASP A 20 11.98 -12.79 10.55
N PHE A 21 11.40 -11.60 10.42
CA PHE A 21 11.80 -10.58 9.47
C PHE A 21 11.54 -9.19 10.05
N THR A 22 12.20 -8.19 9.46
CA THR A 22 11.90 -6.78 9.67
C THR A 22 11.41 -6.15 8.37
N ILE A 23 10.69 -5.03 8.49
CA ILE A 23 10.28 -4.22 7.36
C ILE A 23 11.17 -2.99 7.34
N GLU A 24 11.95 -2.87 6.28
CA GLU A 24 12.76 -1.70 5.98
C GLU A 24 11.93 -0.65 5.23
N PRO A 25 12.45 0.58 5.09
CA PRO A 25 11.79 1.62 4.30
C PRO A 25 11.36 1.12 2.93
N ARG A 26 10.24 1.67 2.45
CA ARG A 26 9.65 1.31 1.15
C ARG A 26 9.17 -0.14 1.01
N GLY A 27 8.99 -0.84 2.13
CA GLY A 27 8.39 -2.18 2.15
C GLY A 27 9.36 -3.31 1.82
N VAL A 28 10.67 -3.09 1.95
CA VAL A 28 11.66 -4.16 1.81
C VAL A 28 11.55 -5.10 3.01
N ILE A 29 11.38 -6.39 2.76
CA ILE A 29 11.30 -7.43 3.79
C ILE A 29 12.69 -8.02 3.97
N ALA A 30 13.29 -7.80 5.14
CA ALA A 30 14.61 -8.31 5.50
C ALA A 30 14.45 -9.46 6.49
N PHE A 31 14.78 -10.69 6.06
CA PHE A 31 14.74 -11.84 6.96
C PHE A 31 15.92 -11.81 7.93
N THR A 32 15.65 -12.11 9.20
CA THR A 32 16.69 -12.20 10.24
C THR A 32 17.68 -13.31 9.94
N VAL A 33 17.19 -14.43 9.39
CA VAL A 33 17.99 -15.55 8.90
C VAL A 33 17.59 -15.82 7.45
N ALA A 34 18.57 -15.96 6.56
CA ALA A 34 18.32 -16.23 5.16
C ALA A 34 17.51 -17.53 4.97
N PRO A 35 16.37 -17.49 4.26
CA PRO A 35 15.63 -18.69 3.91
C PRO A 35 16.50 -19.66 3.09
N PRO A 36 16.28 -20.99 3.21
CA PRO A 36 16.98 -21.96 2.39
C PRO A 36 16.83 -21.68 0.89
N ALA A 37 17.88 -21.94 0.12
CA ALA A 37 17.86 -21.76 -1.32
C ALA A 37 16.69 -22.53 -1.95
N GLY A 38 15.97 -21.87 -2.88
CA GLY A 38 14.79 -22.45 -3.53
C GLY A 38 13.49 -22.35 -2.72
N SER A 39 13.50 -21.71 -1.54
CA SER A 39 12.27 -21.49 -0.78
C SER A 39 11.30 -20.57 -1.51
N ILE A 40 10.01 -20.90 -1.45
CA ILE A 40 8.93 -20.06 -1.96
C ILE A 40 8.54 -19.06 -0.88
N ILE A 41 8.69 -17.77 -1.17
CA ILE A 41 8.33 -16.69 -0.26
C ILE A 41 7.03 -16.06 -0.76
N THR A 42 6.05 -15.93 0.13
CA THR A 42 4.80 -15.21 -0.14
C THR A 42 4.61 -14.12 0.92
N ALA A 43 4.06 -12.98 0.50
CA ALA A 43 3.72 -11.87 1.38
C ALA A 43 2.32 -11.35 1.03
N GLY A 44 1.45 -11.26 2.04
CA GLY A 44 0.12 -10.68 1.93
C GLY A 44 -0.02 -9.47 2.86
N PHE A 45 -0.55 -8.37 2.35
CA PHE A 45 -0.67 -7.11 3.10
C PHE A 45 -1.66 -6.15 2.41
N LEU A 46 -2.18 -5.19 3.18
CA LEU A 46 -2.80 -4.00 2.65
C LEU A 46 -1.72 -2.97 2.33
N PHE A 47 -1.95 -2.14 1.32
CA PHE A 47 -1.04 -1.08 0.93
C PHE A 47 -1.78 0.16 0.48
N ASP A 48 -1.08 1.27 0.57
CA ASP A 48 -1.54 2.55 0.06
C ASP A 48 -0.81 2.88 -1.25
N VAL A 49 -1.51 3.57 -2.15
CA VAL A 49 -0.92 4.08 -3.39
C VAL A 49 -0.92 5.60 -3.30
N PRO A 50 0.25 6.26 -3.38
CA PRO A 50 0.29 7.70 -3.40
C PRO A 50 -0.39 8.21 -4.66
N VAL A 51 -1.19 9.27 -4.52
CA VAL A 51 -1.97 9.86 -5.61
C VAL A 51 -1.80 11.37 -5.59
N ARG A 52 -2.06 11.99 -6.74
CA ARG A 52 -2.32 13.44 -6.85
C ARG A 52 -3.64 13.68 -7.55
N PHE A 53 -4.20 14.89 -7.41
CA PHE A 53 -5.32 15.31 -8.23
C PHE A 53 -4.92 15.30 -9.71
N ALA A 54 -5.83 14.81 -10.54
CA ALA A 54 -5.64 14.83 -11.99
C ALA A 54 -5.77 16.25 -12.56
N GLN A 55 -6.42 17.15 -11.82
CA GLN A 55 -6.73 18.52 -12.19
C GLN A 55 -6.15 19.49 -11.16
N ASP A 56 -5.90 20.73 -11.60
CA ASP A 56 -5.34 21.79 -10.76
C ASP A 56 -6.40 22.53 -9.95
N SER A 57 -7.68 22.34 -10.26
CA SER A 57 -8.84 22.90 -9.56
C SER A 57 -9.91 21.83 -9.33
N ILE A 58 -10.60 21.92 -8.20
CA ILE A 58 -11.75 21.07 -7.87
C ILE A 58 -12.96 21.99 -7.74
N ASP A 59 -13.98 21.77 -8.56
CA ASP A 59 -15.26 22.49 -8.45
C ASP A 59 -16.11 21.88 -7.34
N ILE A 60 -16.43 22.69 -6.33
CA ILE A 60 -17.29 22.30 -5.21
C ILE A 60 -18.55 23.17 -5.31
N SER A 61 -19.69 22.56 -5.62
CA SER A 61 -20.99 23.24 -5.54
C SER A 61 -21.60 23.02 -4.15
N GLY A 62 -21.83 24.11 -3.42
CA GLY A 62 -22.59 24.06 -2.17
C GLY A 62 -24.09 23.98 -2.47
N ALA A 63 -24.67 22.78 -2.52
CA ALA A 63 -26.11 22.64 -2.53
C ALA A 63 -26.65 22.95 -1.12
N GLU A 64 -27.37 24.06 -0.97
CA GLU A 64 -28.15 24.31 0.23
C GLU A 64 -29.17 23.18 0.43
N PHE A 65 -29.26 22.72 1.67
CA PHE A 65 -30.26 21.77 2.19
C PHE A 65 -30.00 20.28 1.93
N ALA A 66 -29.12 19.71 2.76
CA ALA A 66 -29.20 18.33 3.28
C ALA A 66 -29.16 17.14 2.30
N ALA A 67 -28.81 17.35 1.03
CA ALA A 67 -28.50 16.28 0.08
C ALA A 67 -27.14 16.56 -0.57
N GLY A 68 -26.07 16.35 0.21
CA GLY A 68 -24.69 16.49 -0.29
C GLY A 68 -24.36 15.35 -1.23
N GLU A 69 -24.37 15.60 -2.54
CA GLU A 69 -23.75 14.70 -3.51
C GLU A 69 -22.23 14.82 -3.36
N ALA A 70 -21.53 13.69 -3.26
CA ALA A 70 -20.08 13.69 -3.24
C ALA A 70 -19.56 14.06 -4.64
N PRO A 71 -18.86 15.19 -4.84
CA PRO A 71 -18.33 15.54 -6.14
C PRO A 71 -17.31 14.48 -6.57
N SER A 72 -17.29 14.14 -7.86
CA SER A 72 -16.25 13.27 -8.42
C SER A 72 -14.90 14.00 -8.35
N VAL A 73 -13.90 13.36 -7.73
CA VAL A 73 -12.54 13.90 -7.60
C VAL A 73 -11.57 12.97 -8.33
N PRO A 74 -11.21 13.27 -9.59
CA PRO A 74 -10.30 12.42 -10.36
C PRO A 74 -8.87 12.43 -9.79
N LEU A 75 -8.29 11.25 -9.65
CA LEU A 75 -6.96 11.03 -9.09
C LEU A 75 -6.04 10.35 -10.11
N VAL A 76 -4.74 10.62 -10.01
CA VAL A 76 -3.69 9.93 -10.75
C VAL A 76 -2.73 9.30 -9.75
N GLU A 77 -2.47 8.00 -9.92
CA GLU A 77 -1.48 7.27 -9.13
C GLU A 77 -0.06 7.76 -9.42
N LEU A 78 0.74 7.85 -8.35
CA LEU A 78 2.14 8.21 -8.42
C LEU A 78 2.99 6.96 -8.26
N ARG A 79 3.94 6.79 -9.18
CA ARG A 79 4.97 5.76 -9.05
C ARG A 79 6.12 6.33 -8.23
N GLU A 80 6.39 5.73 -7.08
CA GLU A 80 7.57 6.06 -6.28
C GLU A 80 8.76 5.20 -6.75
N ASP A 81 9.87 5.83 -7.15
CA ASP A 81 11.07 5.14 -7.66
C ASP A 81 11.76 4.35 -6.55
N ALA A 82 11.72 3.01 -6.63
CA ALA A 82 12.19 2.08 -5.62
C ALA A 82 13.72 2.03 -5.51
#